data_AF-A0A6I4YFJ9-F1
#
_entry.id   AF-A0A6I4YFJ9-F1
#
_cell.length_a   1.000
_cell.length_b   1.000
_cell.length_c   1.000
_cell.angle_alpha   90.00
_cell.angle_beta   90.00
_cell.angle_gamma   90.00
#
_symmetry.space_group_name_H-M   'P 1'
#
loop_
_entity.id
_entity.type
_entity.pdbx_description
1 polymer ?
#
loop_
_entity_poly.entity_id
_entity_poly.type
_entity_poly.pdbx_seq_one_letter_code
_entity_poly.pdbx_strand_id
1 'polypeptide(L)'
;MARLTSKQGRILLIGGVALTGAALATRTVGTPHRAPVATLPTPSPASGGSTPAPVPSTPTRAQLIDRCVAAIYKEVPARRLSPKATRNLATALVTVCAEEHYPLDLAFAHAYAESALDVNAVNRSSGASGPLQVTAVAAQQVGVAWPLTTATAKVRAGVRYMKWLRSAYAECAGSVRTSLRHYGMGRGNWLKFSRGELSCSTTVSVVRAELGCPGNRPYTSTIIAIAQRHPELRTTNWWGS
;
A
#
# COMPACT_ATOMS: atom_id res chain seq x y z
N MET A 1 1.15 -33.06 44.05
CA MET A 1 1.17 -33.86 42.79
C MET A 1 0.75 -32.93 41.65
N ALA A 2 1.61 -32.08 41.08
CA ALA A 2 2.73 -32.34 40.17
C ALA A 2 2.33 -33.05 38.86
N ARG A 3 2.09 -32.27 37.79
CA ARG A 3 2.92 -32.28 36.56
C ARG A 3 2.52 -31.15 35.60
N LEU A 4 3.36 -30.11 35.57
CA LEU A 4 3.61 -29.32 34.36
C LEU A 4 4.27 -30.22 33.31
N THR A 5 3.90 -30.08 32.04
CA THR A 5 4.78 -30.46 30.92
C THR A 5 4.87 -29.32 29.91
N SER A 6 5.96 -28.58 30.08
CA SER A 6 6.67 -27.79 29.08
C SER A 6 7.01 -28.62 27.85
N LYS A 7 6.91 -28.02 26.66
CA LYS A 7 7.74 -28.41 25.51
C LYS A 7 8.38 -27.16 24.90
N GLN A 8 9.65 -27.00 25.27
CA GLN A 8 10.73 -26.39 24.47
C GLN A 8 10.66 -26.95 23.03
N GLY A 9 10.84 -26.14 21.99
CA GLY A 9 12.07 -25.43 21.66
C GLY A 9 12.84 -26.25 20.64
N ARG A 10 12.85 -25.83 19.36
CA ARG A 10 13.82 -26.26 18.34
C ARG A 10 14.00 -25.13 17.33
N ILE A 11 15.01 -24.31 17.62
CA ILE A 11 15.71 -23.47 16.66
C ILE A 11 16.55 -24.43 15.80
N LEU A 12 16.39 -24.38 14.48
CA LEU A 12 17.31 -25.03 13.56
C LEU A 12 18.03 -23.95 12.76
N LEU A 13 19.29 -23.74 13.12
CA LEU A 13 20.30 -23.05 12.32
C LEU A 13 20.79 -23.99 11.22
N ILE A 14 20.72 -23.55 9.98
CA ILE A 14 21.52 -24.01 8.83
C ILE A 14 21.82 -22.71 8.06
N GLY A 15 23.04 -22.17 7.93
CA GLY A 15 24.32 -22.84 7.76
C GLY A 15 24.60 -22.98 6.26
N GLY A 16 25.16 -21.96 5.61
CA GLY A 16 25.44 -22.00 4.17
C GLY A 16 26.11 -20.75 3.62
N VAL A 17 27.43 -20.67 3.81
CA VAL A 17 28.34 -19.73 3.18
C VAL A 17 28.49 -20.09 1.68
N ALA A 18 28.43 -19.09 0.80
CA ALA A 18 29.05 -19.16 -0.52
C ALA A 18 29.60 -17.77 -0.90
N LEU A 19 30.93 -17.70 -0.87
CA LEU A 19 31.79 -16.66 -1.43
C LEU A 19 31.78 -16.68 -2.96
N THR A 20 32.35 -15.61 -3.54
CA THR A 20 32.77 -15.35 -4.94
C THR A 20 31.76 -14.59 -5.79
N GLY A 21 32.10 -13.55 -6.57
CA GLY A 21 33.42 -13.01 -6.93
C GLY A 21 33.36 -11.50 -7.20
N ALA A 22 34.45 -10.82 -6.86
CA ALA A 22 34.76 -9.45 -7.24
C ALA A 22 35.43 -9.47 -8.63
N ALA A 23 34.91 -8.70 -9.58
CA ALA A 23 35.61 -8.36 -10.81
C ALA A 23 36.10 -6.91 -10.71
N LEU A 24 37.41 -6.79 -10.48
CA LEU A 24 38.20 -5.58 -10.62
C LEU A 24 38.19 -5.16 -12.10
N ALA A 25 37.69 -3.96 -12.41
CA ALA A 25 37.96 -3.30 -13.68
C ALA A 25 39.05 -2.25 -13.47
N THR A 26 40.15 -2.45 -14.17
CA THR A 26 41.41 -1.70 -14.12
C THR A 26 41.28 -0.27 -14.63
N ARG A 27 41.92 0.67 -13.93
CA ARG A 27 42.21 2.03 -14.37
C ARG A 27 43.15 2.01 -15.58
N THR A 28 42.84 2.83 -16.59
CA THR A 28 43.84 3.40 -17.50
C THR A 28 43.86 4.92 -17.32
N VAL A 29 45.00 5.40 -16.82
CA VAL A 29 45.37 6.81 -16.71
C VAL A 29 46.03 7.21 -18.04
N GLY A 30 45.46 8.19 -18.73
CA GLY A 30 46.09 8.88 -19.86
C GLY A 30 46.40 10.32 -19.45
N THR A 31 47.68 10.67 -19.44
CA THR A 31 48.24 12.01 -19.17
C THR A 31 47.95 13.02 -20.31
N PRO A 32 48.06 14.33 -20.04
CA PRO A 32 47.39 15.38 -20.79
C PRO A 32 48.22 15.88 -21.98
N HIS A 33 47.56 16.18 -23.10
CA HIS A 33 48.15 16.96 -24.18
C HIS A 33 47.55 18.36 -24.21
N ARG A 34 48.40 19.36 -24.01
CA ARG A 34 48.12 20.80 -24.09
C ARG A 34 48.30 21.26 -25.54
N ALA A 35 47.33 22.04 -26.05
CA ALA A 35 47.46 23.15 -27.03
C ALA A 35 46.08 23.45 -27.67
N PRO A 36 45.85 24.61 -28.31
CA PRO A 36 46.24 25.99 -28.00
C PRO A 36 44.99 26.86 -27.72
N VAL A 37 45.22 28.08 -27.23
CA VAL A 37 44.19 29.11 -27.00
C VAL A 37 43.62 29.57 -28.35
N ALA A 38 42.30 29.49 -28.51
CA ALA A 38 41.56 30.08 -29.63
C ALA A 38 40.59 31.16 -29.12
N THR A 39 40.66 32.30 -29.79
CA THR A 39 40.00 33.57 -29.51
C THR A 39 38.47 33.47 -29.59
N LEU A 40 37.79 34.14 -28.64
CA LEU A 40 36.34 34.29 -28.53
C LEU A 40 35.69 34.95 -29.76
N PRO A 41 34.54 34.43 -30.23
CA PRO A 41 33.51 35.25 -30.85
C PRO A 41 32.40 35.57 -29.84
N THR A 42 32.11 36.86 -29.69
CA THR A 42 30.96 37.41 -28.94
C THR A 42 29.64 37.02 -29.61
N PRO A 43 28.68 36.41 -28.90
CA PRO A 43 27.29 36.34 -29.33
C PRO A 43 26.47 37.49 -28.73
N SER A 44 25.70 38.14 -29.60
CA SER A 44 24.67 39.16 -29.36
C SER A 44 23.69 38.87 -28.20
N PRO A 45 23.02 39.91 -27.65
CA PRO A 45 22.12 39.76 -26.51
C PRO A 45 20.89 38.93 -26.89
N ALA A 46 20.69 37.81 -26.19
CA ALA A 46 19.46 37.05 -26.25
C ALA A 46 18.38 37.78 -25.44
N SER A 47 17.48 38.45 -26.15
CA SER A 47 16.14 38.77 -25.66
C SER A 47 15.40 37.47 -25.34
N GLY A 48 14.78 37.41 -24.16
CA GLY A 48 13.86 36.34 -23.79
C GLY A 48 14.18 35.73 -22.44
N GLY A 49 13.89 36.46 -21.36
CA GLY A 49 13.71 35.84 -20.05
C GLY A 49 12.54 34.86 -20.14
N SER A 50 12.84 33.58 -20.35
CA SER A 50 11.89 32.51 -20.11
C SER A 50 11.64 32.47 -18.62
N THR A 51 10.51 33.05 -18.21
CA THR A 51 9.94 32.82 -16.87
C THR A 51 10.00 31.32 -16.59
N PRO A 52 10.61 30.88 -15.48
CA PRO A 52 10.57 29.48 -15.10
C PRO A 52 9.11 29.04 -15.09
N ALA A 53 8.78 27.99 -15.84
CA ALA A 53 7.45 27.41 -15.78
C ALA A 53 7.12 27.13 -14.29
N PRO A 54 5.95 27.53 -13.79
CA PRO A 54 5.60 27.28 -12.40
C PRO A 54 5.70 25.78 -12.16
N VAL A 55 6.58 25.40 -11.22
CA VAL A 55 6.69 24.01 -10.76
C VAL A 55 5.27 23.58 -10.37
N PRO A 56 4.73 22.46 -10.88
CA PRO A 56 3.40 22.01 -10.50
C PRO A 56 3.36 21.88 -8.98
N SER A 57 2.61 22.77 -8.35
CA SER A 57 2.53 22.83 -6.89
C SER A 57 1.87 21.56 -6.40
N THR A 58 2.51 20.90 -5.43
CA THR A 58 1.91 19.76 -4.73
C THR A 58 0.54 20.17 -4.23
N PRO A 59 -0.52 19.40 -4.50
CA PRO A 59 -1.87 19.78 -4.11
C PRO A 59 -1.95 19.98 -2.59
N THR A 60 -2.66 21.02 -2.17
CA THR A 60 -2.92 21.26 -0.75
C THR A 60 -3.78 20.13 -0.18
N ARG A 61 -3.78 19.98 1.15
CA ARG A 61 -4.62 18.99 1.83
C ARG A 61 -6.11 19.15 1.49
N ALA A 62 -6.59 20.38 1.40
CA ALA A 62 -7.98 20.66 1.02
C ALA A 62 -8.28 20.18 -0.42
N GLN A 63 -7.39 20.47 -1.37
CA GLN A 63 -7.52 20.00 -2.74
C GLN A 63 -7.49 18.47 -2.83
N LEU A 64 -6.65 17.79 -2.04
CA LEU A 64 -6.64 16.31 -1.98
C LEU A 64 -7.94 15.74 -1.39
N ILE A 65 -8.54 16.40 -0.39
CA ILE A 65 -9.84 16.01 0.15
C ILE A 65 -10.91 16.13 -0.93
N ASP A 66 -10.96 17.25 -1.66
CA ASP A 66 -11.96 17.45 -2.70
C ASP A 66 -11.79 16.46 -3.87
N ARG A 67 -10.54 16.16 -4.28
CA ARG A 67 -10.23 15.09 -5.25
C ARG A 67 -10.69 13.72 -4.75
N CYS A 68 -10.44 13.41 -3.48
CA CYS A 68 -10.87 12.15 -2.89
C CYS A 68 -12.41 12.05 -2.81
N VAL A 69 -13.12 13.14 -2.51
CA VAL A 69 -14.60 13.19 -2.56
C VAL A 69 -15.10 12.91 -3.98
N ALA A 70 -14.52 13.54 -4.99
CA ALA A 70 -14.88 13.30 -6.39
C ALA A 70 -14.64 11.83 -6.79
N ALA A 71 -13.52 11.24 -6.37
CA ALA A 71 -13.21 9.84 -6.59
C ALA A 71 -14.24 8.90 -5.92
N ILE A 72 -14.66 9.19 -4.68
CA ILE A 72 -15.71 8.40 -3.99
C ILE A 72 -17.00 8.42 -4.83
N TYR A 73 -17.44 9.58 -5.31
CA TYR A 73 -18.67 9.68 -6.11
C TYR A 73 -18.56 9.01 -7.48
N LYS A 74 -17.34 8.93 -8.05
CA LYS A 74 -17.10 8.23 -9.31
C LYS A 74 -17.23 6.71 -9.16
N GLU A 75 -16.74 6.14 -8.06
CA GLU A 75 -16.70 4.68 -7.86
C GLU A 75 -17.95 4.15 -7.11
N VAL A 76 -18.61 5.00 -6.33
CA VAL A 76 -19.81 4.63 -5.55
C VAL A 76 -20.97 5.53 -6.00
N PRO A 77 -22.00 4.97 -6.65
CA PRO A 77 -23.14 5.75 -7.10
C PRO A 77 -23.75 6.60 -5.98
N ALA A 78 -24.12 7.84 -6.33
CA ALA A 78 -24.76 8.79 -5.43
C ALA A 78 -26.07 8.19 -4.88
N ARG A 79 -26.01 7.62 -3.67
CA ARG A 79 -27.11 7.15 -2.79
C ARG A 79 -26.60 6.24 -1.65
N ARG A 80 -25.37 5.71 -1.75
CA ARG A 80 -24.81 4.85 -0.68
C ARG A 80 -24.23 5.61 0.51
N LEU A 81 -23.73 6.84 0.30
CA LEU A 81 -23.12 7.66 1.34
C LEU A 81 -23.71 9.07 1.30
N SER A 82 -24.00 9.64 2.47
CA SER A 82 -24.39 11.04 2.57
C SER A 82 -23.19 11.96 2.29
N PRO A 83 -23.39 13.20 1.80
CA PRO A 83 -22.29 14.13 1.54
C PRO A 83 -21.36 14.34 2.75
N LYS A 84 -21.93 14.37 3.95
CA LYS A 84 -21.18 14.45 5.21
C LYS A 84 -20.33 13.20 5.45
N ALA A 85 -20.89 12.00 5.26
CA ALA A 85 -20.16 10.75 5.42
C ALA A 85 -19.01 10.64 4.40
N THR A 86 -19.28 11.01 3.15
CA THR A 86 -18.28 11.06 2.06
C THR A 86 -17.12 11.99 2.42
N ARG A 87 -17.40 13.22 2.84
CA ARG A 87 -16.35 14.18 3.22
C ARG A 87 -15.58 13.75 4.47
N ASN A 88 -16.26 13.13 5.44
CA ASN A 88 -15.61 12.57 6.63
C ASN A 88 -14.63 11.44 6.27
N LEU A 89 -15.02 10.51 5.39
CA LEU A 89 -14.13 9.45 4.92
C LEU A 89 -12.94 10.00 4.13
N ALA A 90 -13.19 10.90 3.18
CA ALA A 90 -12.13 11.54 2.40
C ALA A 90 -11.13 12.27 3.31
N THR A 91 -11.63 13.01 4.32
CA THR A 91 -10.79 13.66 5.32
C THR A 91 -9.96 12.63 6.09
N ALA A 92 -10.55 11.53 6.56
CA ALA A 92 -9.83 10.49 7.28
C ALA A 92 -8.74 9.82 6.41
N LEU A 93 -9.05 9.46 5.16
CA LEU A 93 -8.10 8.88 4.21
C LEU A 93 -6.92 9.80 3.95
N VAL A 94 -7.17 11.06 3.57
CA VAL A 94 -6.11 12.04 3.28
C VAL A 94 -5.26 12.29 4.52
N THR A 95 -5.89 12.46 5.68
CA THR A 95 -5.19 12.71 6.96
C THR A 95 -4.24 11.58 7.31
N VAL A 96 -4.76 10.36 7.37
CA VAL A 96 -3.99 9.19 7.81
C VAL A 96 -2.91 8.86 6.79
N CYS A 97 -3.21 8.90 5.49
CA CYS A 97 -2.21 8.59 4.47
C CYS A 97 -1.04 9.58 4.48
N ALA A 98 -1.31 10.87 4.72
CA ALA A 98 -0.27 11.87 4.89
C ALA A 98 0.59 11.60 6.14
N GLU A 99 -0.03 11.36 7.30
CA GLU A 99 0.69 11.11 8.56
C GLU A 99 1.49 9.79 8.54
N GLU A 100 0.97 8.77 7.87
CA GLU A 100 1.58 7.44 7.83
C GLU A 100 2.50 7.25 6.61
N HIS A 101 2.66 8.28 5.76
CA HIS A 101 3.38 8.21 4.49
C HIS A 101 2.95 7.02 3.62
N TYR A 102 1.64 6.85 3.47
CA TYR A 102 1.03 5.75 2.73
C TYR A 102 0.39 6.26 1.43
N PRO A 103 0.43 5.50 0.31
CA PRO A 103 -0.19 5.94 -0.94
C PRO A 103 -1.71 6.08 -0.80
N LEU A 104 -2.22 7.29 -1.01
CA LEU A 104 -3.64 7.59 -0.85
C LEU A 104 -4.51 6.86 -1.88
N ASP A 105 -4.05 6.77 -3.13
CA ASP A 105 -4.69 5.99 -4.20
C ASP A 105 -4.89 4.52 -3.78
N LEU A 106 -3.87 3.91 -3.17
CA LEU A 106 -3.93 2.53 -2.70
C LEU A 106 -4.86 2.36 -1.49
N ALA A 107 -4.84 3.28 -0.53
CA ALA A 107 -5.75 3.22 0.63
C ALA A 107 -7.21 3.39 0.21
N PHE A 108 -7.48 4.32 -0.71
CA PHE A 108 -8.80 4.53 -1.31
C PHE A 108 -9.29 3.26 -2.01
N ALA A 109 -8.45 2.67 -2.86
CA ALA A 109 -8.79 1.45 -3.60
C ALA A 109 -9.02 0.24 -2.70
N HIS A 110 -8.21 0.11 -1.65
CA HIS A 110 -8.36 -0.95 -0.65
C HIS A 110 -9.70 -0.78 0.09
N ALA A 111 -10.03 0.43 0.51
CA ALA A 111 -11.31 0.73 1.15
C ALA A 111 -12.52 0.47 0.23
N TYR A 112 -12.38 0.73 -1.07
CA TYR A 112 -13.38 0.36 -2.06
C TYR A 112 -13.58 -1.16 -2.15
N ALA A 113 -12.50 -1.94 -2.20
CA ALA A 113 -12.61 -3.40 -2.32
C ALA A 113 -13.17 -4.06 -1.05
N GLU A 114 -12.83 -3.53 0.12
CA GLU A 114 -13.23 -4.09 1.42
C GLU A 114 -14.66 -3.77 1.81
N SER A 115 -15.11 -2.54 1.59
CA SER A 115 -16.41 -2.08 2.10
C SER A 115 -17.22 -1.25 1.12
N ALA A 116 -16.79 -1.15 -0.15
CA ALA A 116 -17.32 -0.17 -1.08
C ALA A 116 -17.31 1.26 -0.50
N LEU A 117 -16.20 1.60 0.20
CA LEU A 117 -15.99 2.90 0.85
C LEU A 117 -17.00 3.21 1.98
N ASP A 118 -17.67 2.21 2.54
CA ASP A 118 -18.50 2.41 3.73
C ASP A 118 -17.63 2.52 4.99
N VAL A 119 -17.66 3.70 5.62
CA VAL A 119 -16.94 4.01 6.86
C VAL A 119 -17.49 3.24 8.07
N ASN A 120 -18.72 2.75 8.00
CA ASN A 120 -19.41 2.04 9.08
C ASN A 120 -19.63 0.56 8.78
N ALA A 121 -19.03 0.03 7.71
CA ALA A 121 -19.15 -1.37 7.37
C ALA A 121 -18.70 -2.28 8.52
N VAL A 122 -19.48 -3.33 8.76
CA VAL A 122 -19.18 -4.37 9.75
C VAL A 122 -19.44 -5.74 9.13
N ASN A 123 -18.42 -6.58 9.13
CA ASN A 123 -18.57 -7.99 8.80
C ASN A 123 -18.97 -8.77 10.07
N ARG A 124 -20.19 -9.29 10.11
CA ARG A 124 -20.71 -10.03 11.28
C ARG A 124 -19.98 -11.34 11.57
N SER A 125 -19.39 -11.97 10.55
CA SER A 125 -18.71 -13.26 10.70
C SER A 125 -17.30 -13.09 11.29
N SER A 126 -16.52 -12.13 10.78
CA SER A 126 -15.14 -11.91 11.23
C SER A 126 -15.00 -10.83 12.30
N GLY A 127 -16.05 -10.03 12.55
CA GLY A 127 -15.98 -8.84 13.39
C GLY A 127 -15.17 -7.69 12.77
N ALA A 128 -14.81 -7.79 11.49
CA ALA A 128 -14.07 -6.75 10.79
C ALA A 128 -14.89 -5.46 10.67
N SER A 129 -14.26 -4.30 10.91
CA SER A 129 -14.95 -3.01 10.99
C SER A 129 -14.26 -1.91 10.19
N GLY A 130 -15.08 -0.99 9.68
CA GLY A 130 -14.64 0.21 8.99
C GLY A 130 -14.31 0.01 7.52
N PRO A 131 -13.80 1.05 6.85
CA PRO A 131 -13.65 1.04 5.41
C PRO A 131 -12.58 0.04 4.93
N LEU A 132 -11.57 -0.25 5.76
CA LEU A 132 -10.51 -1.23 5.47
C LEU A 132 -10.77 -2.58 6.15
N GLN A 133 -11.99 -2.83 6.67
CA GLN A 133 -12.42 -4.08 7.29
C GLN A 133 -11.36 -4.67 8.25
N VAL A 134 -11.02 -3.92 9.30
CA VAL A 134 -10.00 -4.32 10.28
C VAL A 134 -10.63 -5.13 11.42
N THR A 135 -10.03 -6.26 11.79
CA THR A 135 -10.45 -7.07 12.95
C THR A 135 -9.83 -6.55 14.25
N ALA A 136 -10.38 -6.96 15.40
CA ALA A 136 -9.83 -6.60 16.71
C ALA A 136 -8.36 -7.03 16.87
N VAL A 137 -8.01 -8.24 16.40
CA VAL A 137 -6.64 -8.77 16.44
C VAL A 137 -5.70 -7.91 15.60
N ALA A 138 -6.10 -7.51 14.38
CA ALA A 138 -5.29 -6.66 13.53
C ALA A 138 -5.10 -5.24 14.12
N ALA A 139 -6.13 -4.68 14.76
CA ALA A 139 -6.03 -3.39 15.43
C ALA A 139 -5.07 -3.45 16.63
N GLN A 140 -5.16 -4.50 17.45
CA GLN A 140 -4.24 -4.74 18.57
C GLN A 140 -2.78 -4.89 18.11
N GLN A 141 -2.56 -5.60 17.00
CA GLN A 141 -1.23 -5.82 16.43
C GLN A 141 -0.49 -4.52 16.08
N VAL A 142 -1.23 -3.43 15.85
CA VAL A 142 -0.68 -2.11 15.50
C VAL A 142 -0.99 -1.02 16.52
N GLY A 143 -1.36 -1.42 17.74
CA GLY A 143 -1.56 -0.51 18.86
C GLY A 143 -2.69 0.49 18.67
N VAL A 144 -3.74 0.13 17.92
CA VAL A 144 -4.95 0.96 17.78
C VAL A 144 -6.04 0.42 18.70
N ALA A 145 -6.65 1.33 19.49
CA ALA A 145 -7.71 0.98 20.43
C ALA A 145 -8.94 0.38 19.71
N TRP A 146 -9.56 -0.62 20.34
CA TRP A 146 -10.77 -1.28 19.88
C TRP A 146 -11.91 -1.07 20.91
N PRO A 147 -13.17 -0.81 20.48
CA PRO A 147 -13.66 -0.75 19.10
C PRO A 147 -13.20 0.51 18.35
N LEU A 148 -13.18 0.44 17.01
CA LEU A 148 -12.82 1.56 16.15
C LEU A 148 -13.99 2.54 16.02
N THR A 149 -13.98 3.61 16.83
CA THR A 149 -15.14 4.52 16.97
C THR A 149 -15.16 5.70 16.00
N THR A 150 -14.00 6.12 15.48
CA THR A 150 -13.90 7.28 14.57
C THR A 150 -13.45 6.87 13.17
N ALA A 151 -13.81 7.66 12.15
CA ALA A 151 -13.36 7.42 10.77
C ALA A 151 -11.81 7.37 10.69
N THR A 152 -11.13 8.28 11.37
CA THR A 152 -9.66 8.32 11.45
C THR A 152 -9.08 7.08 12.12
N ALA A 153 -9.65 6.62 13.25
CA ALA A 153 -9.19 5.40 13.91
C ALA A 153 -9.35 4.17 13.00
N LYS A 154 -10.50 4.08 12.31
CA LYS A 154 -10.80 2.99 11.38
C LYS A 154 -9.81 2.93 10.21
N VAL A 155 -9.51 4.07 9.57
CA VAL A 155 -8.52 4.14 8.48
C VAL A 155 -7.11 3.89 9.01
N ARG A 156 -6.73 4.49 10.14
CA ARG A 156 -5.40 4.33 10.75
C ARG A 156 -5.09 2.88 11.07
N ALA A 157 -6.05 2.14 11.63
CA ALA A 157 -5.87 0.73 11.93
C ALA A 157 -5.49 -0.08 10.68
N GLY A 158 -6.21 0.11 9.56
CA GLY A 158 -5.95 -0.62 8.33
C GLY A 158 -4.64 -0.22 7.66
N VAL A 159 -4.34 1.08 7.58
CA VAL A 159 -3.08 1.59 7.00
C VAL A 159 -1.88 1.12 7.82
N ARG A 160 -1.94 1.22 9.15
CA ARG A 160 -0.88 0.71 10.02
C ARG A 160 -0.73 -0.79 9.92
N TYR A 161 -1.83 -1.55 9.85
CA TYR A 161 -1.77 -3.00 9.68
C TYR A 161 -1.10 -3.39 8.36
N MET A 162 -1.40 -2.69 7.26
CA MET A 162 -0.69 -2.89 6.00
C MET A 162 0.82 -2.60 6.12
N LYS A 163 1.20 -1.48 6.76
CA LYS A 163 2.61 -1.17 7.01
C LYS A 163 3.29 -2.22 7.87
N TRP A 164 2.60 -2.71 8.90
CA TRP A 164 3.09 -3.79 9.76
C TRP A 164 3.30 -5.09 8.97
N LEU A 165 2.38 -5.48 8.08
CA LEU A 165 2.55 -6.66 7.24
C LEU A 165 3.83 -6.58 6.39
N ARG A 166 4.13 -5.39 5.85
CA ARG A 166 5.34 -5.14 5.05
C ARG A 166 6.63 -5.24 5.86
N SER A 167 6.62 -4.81 7.12
CA SER A 167 7.80 -4.90 7.98
C SER A 167 7.95 -6.26 8.66
N ALA A 168 6.84 -6.94 8.94
CA ALA A 168 6.84 -8.21 9.65
C ALA A 168 7.19 -9.42 8.76
N TYR A 169 6.90 -9.33 7.45
CA TYR A 169 7.04 -10.45 6.52
C TYR A 169 7.83 -10.06 5.27
N ALA A 170 8.93 -10.78 5.03
CA ALA A 170 9.86 -10.49 3.93
C ALA A 170 9.16 -10.57 2.56
N GLU A 171 8.23 -11.53 2.41
CA GLU A 171 7.40 -11.70 1.21
C GLU A 171 6.50 -10.49 0.89
N CYS A 172 6.17 -9.66 1.89
CA CYS A 172 5.36 -8.46 1.73
C CYS A 172 6.19 -7.21 1.39
N ALA A 173 7.44 -7.15 1.84
CA ALA A 173 8.27 -5.94 1.79
C ALA A 173 8.40 -5.37 0.36
N GLY A 174 8.56 -6.26 -0.62
CA GLY A 174 8.76 -5.93 -2.03
C GLY A 174 7.54 -6.15 -2.92
N SER A 175 6.33 -6.33 -2.39
CA SER A 175 5.14 -6.55 -3.23
C SER A 175 3.85 -6.04 -2.60
N VAL A 176 3.24 -5.02 -3.22
CA VAL A 176 1.86 -4.60 -2.89
C VAL A 176 0.90 -5.79 -3.02
N ARG A 177 1.04 -6.59 -4.08
CA ARG A 177 0.16 -7.73 -4.33
C ARG A 177 0.24 -8.76 -3.20
N THR A 178 1.44 -9.14 -2.77
CA THR A 178 1.59 -10.08 -1.64
C THR A 178 1.07 -9.49 -0.34
N SER A 179 1.33 -8.21 -0.09
CA SER A 179 0.83 -7.52 1.12
C SER A 179 -0.70 -7.50 1.18
N LEU A 180 -1.36 -7.20 0.06
CA LEU A 180 -2.82 -7.24 -0.05
C LEU A 180 -3.37 -8.65 0.19
N ARG A 181 -2.73 -9.68 -0.38
CA ARG A 181 -3.10 -11.07 -0.12
C ARG A 181 -2.98 -11.41 1.36
N HIS A 182 -1.85 -11.08 2.00
CA HIS A 182 -1.68 -11.27 3.45
C HIS A 182 -2.75 -10.56 4.27
N TYR A 183 -3.11 -9.34 3.87
CA TYR A 183 -4.15 -8.57 4.54
C TYR A 183 -5.49 -9.31 4.47
N GLY A 184 -5.91 -9.71 3.27
CA GLY A 184 -7.24 -10.26 3.05
C GLY A 184 -7.42 -11.73 3.45
N MET A 185 -6.39 -12.58 3.30
CA MET A 185 -6.48 -14.01 3.65
C MET A 185 -5.76 -14.41 4.93
N GLY A 186 -4.90 -13.53 5.47
CA GLY A 186 -3.98 -13.85 6.56
C GLY A 186 -2.79 -14.70 6.10
N ARG A 187 -1.66 -14.56 6.80
CA ARG A 187 -0.41 -15.25 6.43
C ARG A 187 -0.54 -16.78 6.38
N GLY A 188 -1.27 -17.38 7.31
CA GLY A 188 -1.46 -18.83 7.37
C GLY A 188 -2.11 -19.39 6.09
N ASN A 189 -3.16 -18.72 5.59
CA ASN A 189 -3.79 -19.11 4.32
C ASN A 189 -2.93 -18.72 3.13
N TRP A 190 -2.21 -17.60 3.19
CA TRP A 190 -1.28 -17.22 2.13
C TRP A 190 -0.18 -18.27 1.93
N LEU A 191 0.38 -18.81 3.01
CA LEU A 191 1.39 -19.88 2.93
C LEU A 191 0.85 -21.12 2.21
N LYS A 192 -0.38 -21.55 2.54
CA LYS A 192 -1.05 -22.67 1.84
C LYS A 192 -1.37 -22.34 0.38
N PHE A 193 -1.89 -21.14 0.13
CA PHE A 193 -2.17 -20.62 -1.22
C PHE A 193 -0.91 -20.61 -2.09
N SER A 194 0.20 -20.12 -1.56
CA SER A 194 1.49 -20.02 -2.27
C SER A 194 2.09 -21.37 -2.66
N ARG A 195 1.72 -22.44 -1.93
CA ARG A 195 2.11 -23.82 -2.22
C ARG A 195 1.08 -24.59 -3.06
N GLY A 196 0.00 -23.95 -3.49
CA GLY A 196 -1.06 -24.60 -4.26
C GLY A 196 -1.94 -25.57 -3.46
N GLU A 197 -1.93 -25.47 -2.12
CA GLU A 197 -2.67 -26.40 -1.23
C GLU A 197 -4.14 -26.00 -1.01
N LEU A 198 -4.56 -24.84 -1.54
CA LEU A 198 -5.93 -24.36 -1.42
C LEU A 198 -6.66 -24.47 -2.75
N SER A 199 -7.94 -24.79 -2.69
CA SER A 199 -8.84 -24.85 -3.83
C SER A 199 -10.12 -24.06 -3.58
N CYS A 200 -11.00 -24.04 -4.58
CA CYS A 200 -12.32 -23.38 -4.48
C CYS A 200 -13.27 -24.00 -3.44
N SER A 201 -12.86 -25.03 -2.69
CA SER A 201 -13.63 -25.55 -1.54
C SER A 201 -13.40 -24.77 -0.24
N THR A 202 -12.38 -23.91 -0.16
CA THR A 202 -12.12 -23.08 1.03
C THR A 202 -13.26 -22.08 1.29
N THR A 203 -13.46 -21.74 2.56
CA THR A 203 -14.43 -20.73 3.02
C THR A 203 -13.85 -19.32 3.05
N VAL A 204 -12.53 -19.16 2.88
CA VAL A 204 -11.87 -17.86 2.92
C VAL A 204 -12.10 -17.12 1.60
N SER A 205 -12.96 -16.09 1.63
CA SER A 205 -13.40 -15.35 0.44
C SER A 205 -12.24 -14.80 -0.41
N VAL A 206 -11.21 -14.23 0.22
CA VAL A 206 -10.06 -13.67 -0.51
C VAL A 206 -9.24 -14.77 -1.19
N VAL A 207 -9.10 -15.96 -0.58
CA VAL A 207 -8.45 -17.09 -1.26
C VAL A 207 -9.24 -17.50 -2.50
N ARG A 208 -10.57 -17.63 -2.37
CA ARG A 208 -11.45 -17.97 -3.49
C ARG A 208 -11.34 -16.94 -4.62
N ALA A 209 -11.29 -15.66 -4.26
CA ALA A 209 -11.11 -14.56 -5.21
C ALA A 209 -9.76 -14.64 -5.94
N GLU A 210 -8.67 -14.94 -5.23
CA GLU A 210 -7.33 -15.06 -5.83
C GLU A 210 -7.15 -16.33 -6.66
N LEU A 211 -7.91 -17.39 -6.37
CA LEU A 211 -7.98 -18.62 -7.19
C LEU A 211 -8.88 -18.48 -8.42
N GLY A 212 -9.61 -17.37 -8.58
CA GLY A 212 -10.54 -17.20 -9.70
C GLY A 212 -11.80 -18.06 -9.59
N CYS A 213 -12.22 -18.43 -8.37
CA CYS A 213 -13.40 -19.26 -8.17
C CYS A 213 -14.68 -18.55 -8.63
N PRO A 214 -15.65 -19.27 -9.23
CA PRO A 214 -16.90 -18.67 -9.68
C PRO A 214 -17.60 -17.83 -8.61
N GLY A 215 -18.18 -16.70 -9.03
CA GLY A 215 -18.90 -15.77 -8.15
C GLY A 215 -18.03 -14.92 -7.22
N ASN A 216 -16.70 -14.99 -7.30
CA ASN A 216 -15.80 -14.19 -6.47
C ASN A 216 -15.13 -13.09 -7.32
N ARG A 217 -15.25 -11.84 -6.88
CA ARG A 217 -14.55 -10.72 -7.50
C ARG A 217 -13.06 -10.80 -7.15
N PRO A 218 -12.13 -10.77 -8.13
CA PRO A 218 -10.70 -10.79 -7.87
C PRO A 218 -10.28 -9.66 -6.92
N TYR A 219 -9.72 -10.00 -5.76
CA TYR A 219 -9.49 -9.04 -4.67
C TYR A 219 -8.33 -8.10 -5.01
N THR A 220 -7.12 -8.64 -5.20
CA THR A 220 -5.93 -7.81 -5.36
C THR A 220 -5.91 -7.05 -6.68
N SER A 221 -6.35 -7.68 -7.78
CA SER A 221 -6.43 -7.00 -9.08
C SER A 221 -7.50 -5.92 -9.09
N THR A 222 -8.60 -6.07 -8.34
CA THR A 222 -9.57 -4.98 -8.16
C THR A 222 -8.92 -3.77 -7.51
N ILE A 223 -8.18 -3.97 -6.42
CA ILE A 223 -7.52 -2.86 -5.70
C ILE A 223 -6.51 -2.16 -6.61
N ILE A 224 -5.66 -2.91 -7.29
CA ILE A 224 -4.68 -2.35 -8.24
C ILE A 224 -5.37 -1.55 -9.36
N ALA A 225 -6.41 -2.13 -9.97
CA ALA A 225 -7.13 -1.47 -11.06
C ALA A 225 -7.83 -0.18 -10.60
N ILE A 226 -8.48 -0.20 -9.43
CA ILE A 226 -9.12 1.01 -8.87
C ILE A 226 -8.06 2.08 -8.60
N ALA A 227 -6.95 1.72 -7.96
CA ALA A 227 -5.91 2.70 -7.64
C ALA A 227 -5.30 3.31 -8.92
N GLN A 228 -5.13 2.51 -9.99
CA GLN A 228 -4.68 3.01 -11.30
C GLN A 228 -5.69 3.92 -12.00
N ARG A 229 -7.00 3.79 -11.72
CA ARG A 229 -8.04 4.69 -12.26
C ARG A 229 -8.08 6.06 -11.60
N HIS A 230 -7.34 6.25 -10.50
CA HIS A 230 -7.32 7.46 -9.70
C HIS A 230 -5.90 8.02 -9.53
N PRO A 231 -5.17 8.33 -10.62
CA PRO A 231 -3.83 8.90 -10.53
C PRO A 231 -3.81 10.26 -9.80
N GLU A 232 -4.93 10.99 -9.78
CA GLU A 232 -5.10 12.24 -9.04
C GLU A 232 -4.97 12.10 -7.51
N LEU A 233 -5.08 10.87 -7.00
CA LEU A 233 -4.90 10.51 -5.59
C LEU A 233 -3.52 9.93 -5.28
N ARG A 234 -2.64 9.79 -6.27
CA ARG A 234 -1.30 9.23 -6.04
C ARG A 234 -0.41 10.25 -5.34
N THR A 235 -0.15 10.02 -4.05
CA THR A 235 0.68 10.89 -3.20
C THR A 235 2.12 10.40 -3.05
N THR A 236 2.34 9.08 -3.15
CA THR A 236 3.66 8.43 -3.06
C THR A 236 3.70 7.20 -3.96
N ASN A 237 4.89 6.73 -4.30
CA ASN A 237 5.06 5.49 -5.06
C ASN A 237 4.57 4.27 -4.28
N TRP A 238 4.09 3.28 -5.01
CA TRP A 238 3.83 1.95 -4.48
C TRP A 238 5.15 1.19 -4.31
N TRP A 239 5.14 0.17 -3.47
CA TRP A 239 6.30 -0.72 -3.33
C TRP A 239 6.15 -1.95 -4.24
N GLY A 240 7.26 -2.43 -4.79
CA GLY A 240 7.21 -3.63 -5.65
C GLY A 240 6.46 -3.43 -6.96
N SER A 241 6.53 -2.22 -7.50
CA SER A 241 6.07 -1.87 -8.86
C SER A 241 6.87 -2.60 -9.92
#